data_AF-A0A846JQC7-F1
#
_entry.id   AF-A0A846JQC7-F1
#
_cell.length_a   1.000
_cell.length_b   1.000
_cell.length_c   1.000
_cell.angle_alpha   90.00
_cell.angle_beta   90.00
_cell.angle_gamma   90.00
#
_symmetry.space_group_name_H-M   'P 1'
#
loop_
_entity.id
_entity.type
_entity.pdbx_description
1 polymer ?
#
loop_
_entity_poly.entity_id
_entity_poly.type
_entity_poly.pdbx_seq_one_letter_code
_entity_poly.pdbx_strand_id
1 'polypeptide(L)'
;MEIPNKIRVGSFDYDVELTDETLVLNASQCLGIIDCDKLKIKVAKNIQSKQKQEQTFLHEVVHAIVKEYKVDFTEDEETIVDKVSYGLHQVIRDNLPSTIKIGDISITDGVNIDELGEKVAEKIKSSIESLKR
;
A
#
# COMPACT_ATOMS: atom_id res chain seq x y z
N MET A 1 9.85 0.72 1.24
CA MET A 1 8.43 0.74 1.68
C MET A 1 7.90 -0.68 1.58
N GLU A 2 7.05 -1.14 2.50
CA GLU A 2 6.29 -2.37 2.28
C GLU A 2 5.03 -2.03 1.48
N ILE A 3 4.83 -2.70 0.34
CA ILE A 3 3.65 -2.48 -0.51
C ILE A 3 2.46 -3.18 0.17
N PRO A 4 1.39 -2.46 0.51
CA PRO A 4 0.23 -3.06 1.15
C PRO A 4 -0.57 -3.91 0.17
N ASN A 5 -1.36 -4.87 0.65
CA ASN A 5 -2.27 -5.67 -0.18
C ASN A 5 -3.56 -4.92 -0.56
N LYS A 6 -3.83 -3.79 0.10
CA LYS A 6 -5.00 -2.95 -0.16
C LYS A 6 -4.63 -1.49 0.06
N ILE A 7 -5.18 -0.60 -0.75
CA ILE A 7 -4.99 0.85 -0.61
C ILE A 7 -6.28 1.60 -0.93
N ARG A 8 -6.67 2.54 -0.06
CA ARG A 8 -7.81 3.43 -0.30
C ARG A 8 -7.36 4.67 -1.06
N VAL A 9 -8.00 4.94 -2.20
CA VAL A 9 -7.80 6.15 -3.03
C VAL A 9 -9.15 6.78 -3.30
N GLY A 10 -9.33 8.04 -2.88
CA GLY A 10 -10.62 8.71 -2.91
C GLY A 10 -11.64 7.95 -2.06
N SER A 11 -12.72 7.47 -2.70
CA SER A 11 -13.77 6.68 -2.04
C SER A 11 -13.63 5.16 -2.25
N PHE A 12 -12.60 4.71 -2.94
CA PHE A 12 -12.48 3.32 -3.41
C PHE A 12 -11.30 2.59 -2.78
N ASP A 13 -11.49 1.30 -2.50
CA ASP A 13 -10.43 0.42 -2.03
C ASP A 13 -9.91 -0.42 -3.18
N TYR A 14 -8.62 -0.26 -3.50
CA TYR A 14 -7.95 -1.05 -4.51
C TYR A 14 -7.28 -2.26 -3.88
N ASP A 15 -7.50 -3.44 -4.46
CA ASP A 15 -6.73 -4.63 -4.16
C ASP A 15 -5.37 -4.54 -4.88
N VAL A 16 -4.29 -4.76 -4.13
CA VAL A 16 -2.92 -4.64 -4.62
C VAL A 16 -2.27 -6.01 -4.61
N GLU A 17 -1.73 -6.41 -5.76
CA GLU A 17 -1.14 -7.73 -5.96
C GLU A 17 0.26 -7.62 -6.56
N LEU A 18 1.25 -8.17 -5.86
CA LEU A 18 2.57 -8.46 -6.43
C LEU A 18 2.50 -9.82 -7.13
N THR A 19 2.60 -9.81 -8.46
CA THR A 19 2.38 -11.00 -9.28
C THR A 19 3.61 -11.38 -10.09
N ASP A 20 3.78 -12.67 -10.32
CA ASP A 20 4.78 -13.22 -11.24
C ASP A 20 4.23 -13.37 -12.68
N GLU A 21 2.95 -13.03 -12.88
CA GLU A 21 2.33 -13.00 -14.21
C GLU A 21 2.97 -11.94 -15.12
N THR A 22 3.08 -12.25 -16.41
CA THR A 22 3.47 -11.23 -17.39
C THR A 22 2.31 -10.26 -17.59
N LEU A 23 2.48 -9.04 -17.10
CA LEU A 23 1.52 -7.97 -17.30
C LEU A 23 1.65 -7.42 -18.73
N VAL A 24 0.55 -7.40 -19.47
CA VAL A 24 0.51 -6.89 -20.85
C VAL A 24 -0.62 -5.87 -20.97
N LEU A 25 -0.28 -4.66 -21.41
CA LEU A 25 -1.23 -3.63 -21.76
C LEU A 25 -0.92 -3.13 -23.17
N ASN A 26 -1.93 -3.02 -24.03
CA ASN A 26 -1.77 -2.55 -25.41
C ASN A 26 -0.64 -3.27 -26.19
N ALA A 27 -0.57 -4.59 -26.05
CA ALA A 27 0.45 -5.46 -26.66
C ALA A 27 1.90 -5.18 -26.25
N SER A 28 2.11 -4.45 -25.16
CA SER A 28 3.44 -4.21 -24.58
C SER A 28 3.51 -4.76 -23.16
N GLN A 29 4.66 -5.33 -22.79
CA GLN A 29 4.91 -5.79 -21.44
C GLN A 29 5.03 -4.58 -20.50
N CYS A 30 4.30 -4.62 -19.39
CA CYS A 30 4.27 -3.54 -18.41
C CYS A 30 4.85 -4.00 -17.07
N LEU A 31 5.35 -3.03 -16.31
CA LEU A 31 5.88 -3.25 -14.97
C LEU A 31 4.76 -3.18 -13.91
N GLY A 32 3.71 -2.43 -14.19
CA GLY A 32 2.49 -2.31 -13.39
C GLY A 32 1.29 -2.14 -14.30
N ILE A 33 0.11 -2.43 -13.77
CA ILE A 33 -1.16 -2.15 -14.42
C ILE A 33 -2.23 -1.86 -13.36
N ILE A 34 -3.04 -0.86 -13.62
CA ILE A 34 -4.24 -0.56 -12.86
C ILE A 34 -5.50 -0.76 -13.71
N ASP A 35 -6.50 -1.40 -13.10
CA ASP A 35 -7.86 -1.48 -13.62
C ASP A 35 -8.77 -0.72 -12.65
N CYS A 36 -9.09 0.53 -12.98
CA CYS A 36 -9.91 1.40 -12.13
C CYS A 36 -11.36 0.91 -12.03
N ASP A 37 -11.88 0.21 -13.04
CA ASP A 37 -13.26 -0.29 -13.00
C ASP A 37 -13.36 -1.53 -12.10
N LYS A 38 -12.29 -2.34 -12.03
CA LYS A 38 -12.19 -3.51 -11.14
C LYS A 38 -11.54 -3.22 -9.79
N LEU A 39 -11.10 -1.98 -9.54
CA LEU A 39 -10.38 -1.57 -8.34
C LEU A 39 -9.18 -2.48 -8.03
N LYS A 40 -8.35 -2.75 -9.05
CA LYS A 40 -7.22 -3.66 -8.91
C LYS A 40 -5.92 -3.06 -9.43
N ILE A 41 -4.86 -3.17 -8.64
CA ILE A 41 -3.49 -2.79 -8.98
C ILE A 41 -2.64 -4.05 -8.98
N LYS A 42 -1.94 -4.31 -10.10
CA LYS A 42 -0.96 -5.40 -10.19
C LYS A 42 0.42 -4.81 -10.46
N VAL A 43 1.43 -5.34 -9.77
CA VAL A 43 2.84 -4.97 -9.96
C VAL A 43 3.67 -6.23 -10.23
N ALA A 44 4.47 -6.20 -11.30
CA ALA A 44 5.30 -7.33 -11.70
C ALA A 44 6.47 -7.51 -10.72
N LYS A 45 6.52 -8.66 -10.05
CA LYS A 45 7.48 -8.96 -8.99
C LYS A 45 8.83 -9.46 -9.51
N ASN A 46 8.80 -10.31 -10.51
CA ASN A 46 9.91 -11.11 -11.04
C ASN A 46 10.88 -10.37 -11.96
N ILE A 47 10.51 -9.20 -12.48
CA ILE A 47 11.34 -8.42 -13.43
C ILE A 47 11.82 -7.08 -12.86
N GLN A 48 11.62 -6.85 -11.56
CA GLN A 48 11.90 -5.58 -10.91
C GLN A 48 12.65 -5.78 -9.59
N SER A 49 13.60 -4.89 -9.30
CA SER A 49 14.13 -4.79 -7.93
C SER A 49 13.05 -4.24 -6.99
N LYS A 50 13.17 -4.53 -5.69
CA LYS A 50 12.22 -4.04 -4.67
C LYS A 50 11.95 -2.54 -4.78
N GLN A 51 13.01 -1.72 -4.91
CA GLN A 51 12.86 -0.27 -5.04
C GLN A 51 12.09 0.14 -6.31
N LYS A 52 12.25 -0.59 -7.42
CA LYS A 52 11.47 -0.34 -8.64
C LYS A 52 10.00 -0.75 -8.46
N GLN A 53 9.73 -1.87 -7.79
CA GLN A 53 8.36 -2.28 -7.46
C GLN A 53 7.66 -1.20 -6.62
N GLU A 54 8.36 -0.63 -5.64
CA GLU A 54 7.84 0.47 -4.81
C GLU A 54 7.49 1.70 -5.67
N GLN A 55 8.37 2.10 -6.59
CA GLN A 55 8.11 3.20 -7.52
C GLN A 55 6.93 2.90 -8.45
N THR A 56 6.88 1.70 -9.04
CA THR A 56 5.81 1.28 -9.94
C THR A 56 4.48 1.23 -9.23
N PHE A 57 4.44 0.73 -8.00
CA PHE A 57 3.23 0.79 -7.18
C PHE A 57 2.75 2.25 -6.99
N LEU A 58 3.64 3.16 -6.61
CA LEU A 58 3.28 4.58 -6.48
C LEU A 58 2.78 5.19 -7.80
N HIS A 59 3.36 4.78 -8.93
CA HIS A 59 2.89 5.20 -10.26
C HIS A 59 1.44 4.78 -10.52
N GLU A 60 1.09 3.52 -10.23
CA GLU A 60 -0.29 3.04 -10.37
C GLU A 60 -1.25 3.76 -9.41
N VAL A 61 -0.79 4.08 -8.18
CA VAL A 61 -1.58 4.88 -7.22
C VAL A 61 -1.82 6.29 -7.74
N VAL A 62 -0.84 6.91 -8.41
CA VAL A 62 -1.05 8.22 -9.06
C VAL A 62 -2.07 8.11 -10.20
N HIS A 63 -2.07 7.02 -10.98
CA HIS A 63 -3.13 6.78 -11.95
C HIS A 63 -4.51 6.65 -11.30
N ALA A 64 -4.61 5.98 -10.15
CA ALA A 64 -5.84 5.95 -9.37
C ALA A 64 -6.27 7.35 -8.93
N ILE A 65 -5.36 8.17 -8.39
CA ILE A 65 -5.66 9.56 -7.97
C ILE A 65 -6.20 10.37 -9.15
N VAL A 66 -5.51 10.33 -10.30
CA VAL A 66 -5.92 11.04 -11.52
C VAL A 66 -7.35 10.67 -11.92
N LYS A 67 -7.69 9.38 -11.86
CA LYS A 67 -9.03 8.89 -12.18
C LYS A 67 -10.07 9.34 -11.15
N GLU A 68 -9.83 9.05 -9.87
CA GLU A 68 -10.84 9.21 -8.81
C GLU A 68 -11.10 10.67 -8.44
N TYR A 69 -10.08 11.52 -8.57
CA TYR A 69 -10.21 12.97 -8.40
C TYR A 69 -10.57 13.70 -9.69
N LYS A 70 -10.80 12.97 -10.79
CA LYS A 70 -11.17 13.51 -12.10
C LYS A 70 -10.23 14.64 -12.53
N VAL A 71 -8.93 14.35 -12.46
CA VAL A 71 -7.89 15.25 -12.93
C VAL A 71 -8.00 15.33 -14.45
N ASP A 72 -8.20 16.53 -14.97
CA ASP A 72 -8.19 16.81 -16.39
C ASP A 72 -6.93 17.60 -16.70
N PHE A 73 -6.03 17.01 -17.49
CA PHE A 73 -4.75 17.62 -17.86
C PHE A 73 -4.88 18.80 -18.83
N THR A 74 -6.11 19.15 -19.24
CA THR A 74 -6.40 20.37 -20.01
C THR A 74 -6.77 21.56 -19.13
N GLU A 75 -6.98 21.35 -17.82
CA GLU A 75 -7.18 22.42 -16.84
C GLU A 75 -5.87 23.21 -16.58
N ASP A 76 -5.98 24.32 -15.87
CA ASP A 76 -4.81 25.09 -15.45
C ASP A 76 -3.97 24.32 -14.42
N GLU A 77 -2.69 24.69 -14.33
CA GLU A 77 -1.70 24.03 -13.47
C GLU A 77 -2.15 23.97 -12.02
N GLU A 78 -2.70 25.06 -11.46
CA GLU A 78 -3.10 25.12 -10.05
C GLU A 78 -4.26 24.15 -9.78
N THR A 79 -5.26 24.08 -10.67
CA THR A 79 -6.35 23.12 -10.55
C THR A 79 -5.85 21.67 -10.56
N ILE A 80 -4.90 21.34 -11.45
CA ILE A 80 -4.29 20.01 -11.53
C ILE A 80 -3.52 19.70 -10.23
N VAL A 81 -2.70 20.66 -9.79
CA VAL A 81 -1.90 20.54 -8.56
C VAL A 81 -2.78 20.36 -7.34
N ASP A 82 -3.88 21.11 -7.22
CA ASP A 82 -4.84 20.98 -6.13
C ASP A 82 -5.46 19.59 -6.09
N LYS A 83 -5.98 19.10 -7.23
CA LYS A 83 -6.62 17.78 -7.29
C LYS A 83 -5.64 16.65 -6.94
N VAL A 84 -4.41 16.69 -7.47
CA VAL A 84 -3.37 15.71 -7.14
C VAL A 84 -2.98 15.82 -5.66
N SER A 85 -2.85 17.04 -5.13
CA SER A 85 -2.51 17.28 -3.72
C SER A 85 -3.58 16.75 -2.77
N TYR A 86 -4.86 16.94 -3.09
CA TYR A 86 -5.97 16.40 -2.31
C TYR A 86 -5.97 14.87 -2.31
N GLY A 87 -5.75 14.25 -3.47
CA GLY A 87 -5.63 12.80 -3.58
C GLY A 87 -4.45 12.25 -2.78
N LEU A 88 -3.27 12.86 -2.92
CA LEU A 88 -2.09 12.43 -2.18
C LEU A 88 -2.27 12.59 -0.67
N HIS A 89 -2.81 13.73 -0.22
CA HIS A 89 -3.10 13.97 1.19
C HIS A 89 -4.07 12.92 1.76
N GLN A 90 -5.14 12.58 1.03
CA GLN A 90 -6.08 11.53 1.43
C GLN A 90 -5.39 10.17 1.51
N VAL A 91 -4.65 9.78 0.47
CA VAL A 91 -3.94 8.49 0.44
C VAL A 91 -2.99 8.37 1.63
N ILE A 92 -2.23 9.42 1.94
CA ILE A 92 -1.34 9.42 3.11
C ILE A 92 -2.17 9.27 4.39
N ARG A 93 -3.19 10.11 4.60
CA ARG A 93 -3.95 10.11 5.86
C ARG A 93 -4.68 8.80 6.12
N ASP A 94 -5.29 8.22 5.10
CA ASP A 94 -6.22 7.08 5.26
C ASP A 94 -5.51 5.72 5.17
N ASN A 95 -4.27 5.67 4.68
CA ASN A 95 -3.47 4.45 4.58
C ASN A 95 -2.23 4.45 5.49
N LEU A 96 -2.01 5.52 6.26
CA LEU A 96 -1.02 5.52 7.33
C LEU A 96 -1.45 4.50 8.40
N PRO A 97 -0.55 3.62 8.87
CA PRO A 97 -0.89 2.62 9.88
C PRO A 97 -1.33 3.33 11.16
N SER A 98 -2.60 3.13 11.54
CA SER A 98 -3.10 3.59 12.82
C SER A 98 -2.36 2.82 13.90
N THR A 99 -1.46 3.50 14.61
CA THR A 99 -0.80 2.90 15.77
C THR A 99 -1.67 3.14 16.98
N ILE A 100 -2.35 2.09 17.46
CA ILE A 100 -3.02 2.11 18.75
C ILE A 100 -1.96 1.87 19.82
N LYS A 101 -1.77 2.85 20.71
CA LYS A 101 -0.89 2.71 21.89
C LYS A 101 -1.73 2.45 23.13
N ILE A 102 -1.49 1.31 23.80
CA ILE A 102 -2.04 0.99 25.13
C ILE A 102 -0.84 0.80 26.08
N GLY A 103 -0.51 1.84 26.85
CA GLY A 103 0.71 1.84 27.68
C GLY A 103 1.98 1.72 26.81
N ASP A 104 2.85 0.77 27.15
CA ASP A 104 4.08 0.47 26.38
C ASP A 104 3.84 -0.42 25.16
N ILE A 105 2.60 -0.86 24.92
CA ILE A 105 2.23 -1.74 23.81
C ILE A 105 1.75 -0.87 22.66
N SER A 106 2.45 -0.94 21.52
CA SER A 106 2.04 -0.32 20.26
C SER A 106 1.53 -1.40 19.32
N ILE A 107 0.26 -1.34 18.95
CA ILE A 107 -0.36 -2.20 17.93
C ILE A 107 -0.50 -1.34 16.67
N THR A 108 0.22 -1.69 15.62
CA THR A 108 0.04 -1.10 14.29
C THR A 108 -1.03 -1.89 13.53
N ASP A 109 -1.83 -1.23 12.70
CA ASP A 109 -2.67 -1.94 11.73
C ASP A 109 -1.84 -2.95 10.92
N GLY A 110 -2.35 -4.18 10.77
CA GLY A 110 -1.67 -5.26 10.05
C GLY A 110 -0.96 -6.30 10.93
N VAL A 111 -1.13 -6.27 12.26
CA VAL A 111 -0.63 -7.36 13.11
C VAL A 111 -1.44 -8.63 12.83
N ASN A 112 -0.79 -9.61 12.17
CA ASN A 112 -1.32 -10.97 12.07
C ASN A 112 -1.44 -11.55 13.50
N ILE A 113 -2.66 -11.88 13.91
CA ILE A 113 -2.97 -12.35 15.28
C ILE A 113 -2.18 -13.61 15.63
N ASP A 114 -1.90 -14.47 14.65
CA ASP A 114 -1.12 -15.70 14.84
C ASP A 114 0.36 -15.37 15.07
N GLU A 115 0.92 -14.44 14.29
CA GLU A 115 2.31 -13.99 14.44
C GLU A 115 2.52 -13.21 15.75
N LEU A 116 1.50 -12.48 16.20
CA LEU A 116 1.49 -11.85 17.52
C LEU A 116 1.47 -12.90 18.64
N GLY A 117 0.65 -13.94 18.48
CA GLY A 117 0.57 -15.05 19.42
C GLY A 117 1.93 -15.73 19.62
N GLU A 118 2.66 -16.01 18.54
CA GLU A 118 4.01 -16.58 18.60
C GLU A 118 5.01 -15.64 19.28
N LYS A 119 5.04 -14.37 18.88
CA LYS A 119 5.94 -13.36 19.49
C LYS A 119 5.67 -13.16 20.98
N VAL A 120 4.40 -13.17 21.40
CA VAL A 120 4.02 -13.09 22.81
C VAL A 120 4.45 -14.34 23.57
N ALA A 121 4.24 -15.54 22.99
CA ALA A 121 4.65 -16.79 23.61
C ALA A 121 6.18 -16.88 23.82
N GLU A 122 6.98 -16.49 22.82
CA GLU A 122 8.45 -16.44 22.92
C GLU A 122 8.92 -15.46 24.01
N LYS A 123 8.29 -14.27 24.08
CA LYS A 123 8.66 -13.24 25.06
C LYS A 123 8.30 -13.65 26.49
N ILE A 124 7.18 -14.33 26.69
CA ILE A 124 6.81 -14.93 27.98
C ILE A 124 7.81 -16.03 28.35
N LYS A 125 8.16 -16.91 27.41
CA LYS A 125 9.08 -18.02 27.66
C LYS A 125 10.47 -17.54 28.09
N SER A 126 11.03 -16.56 27.38
CA SER A 126 12.33 -15.95 27.73
C SER A 126 12.30 -15.23 29.07
N SER A 127 11.18 -14.55 29.41
CA SER A 127 11.01 -13.91 30.73
C SER A 127 10.96 -14.95 31.86
N ILE A 128 10.25 -16.07 31.66
CA ILE A 128 10.19 -17.16 32.64
C ILE A 128 11.57 -17.82 32.82
N GLU A 129 12.34 -18.01 31.75
CA GLU A 129 13.72 -18.53 31.86
C GLU A 129 14.66 -17.58 32.60
N SER A 130 14.49 -16.28 32.42
CA SER A 130 15.29 -15.27 33.15
C SER A 130 15.00 -15.24 34.66
N LEU A 131 13.79 -15.62 35.07
CA LEU A 131 13.36 -15.73 36.48
C LEU A 131 13.77 -17.04 37.14
N LYS A 132 14.19 -18.05 36.36
CA LYS A 132 14.66 -19.36 36.86
C LYS A 132 16.18 -19.39 37.11
N ARG A 133 16.89 -18.28 36.87
CA ARG A 133 18.28 -18.06 37.31
C ARG A 133 18.29 -17.31 38.63
#